data_AF-A0ABC9Y731-F1
#
_entry.id   AF-A0ABC9Y731-F1
#
_cell.length_a   1.000
_cell.length_b   1.000
_cell.length_c   1.000
_cell.angle_alpha   90.00
_cell.angle_beta   90.00
_cell.angle_gamma   90.00
#
_symmetry.space_group_name_H-M   'P 1'
#
loop_
_entity.id
_entity.type
_entity.pdbx_description
1 polymer ?
#
loop_
_entity_poly.entity_id
_entity_poly.type
_entity_poly.pdbx_seq_one_letter_code
_entity_poly.pdbx_strand_id
1 'polypeptide(L)'
;MKGLGIRGGDREIPTKRKSSKNTKRPPWMNKELLGKVKQKKEAYRGWKQGQVAWGEYRETVRAAREQVRKAKALIEISLARDVKDNKKRFYRYVSNKRRTRENVGPLQNETGDLVTQDMEKAEVLNDFFASVCNGKCLSHTAQVAEGRDWENAEPPTVGEDQVREISKEPEGARVHGT
;
A
#
# COMPACT_ATOMS: atom_id res chain seq x y z
N MET A 1 -15.29 29.59 -50.41
CA MET A 1 -15.02 28.13 -50.41
C MET A 1 -14.38 27.77 -49.06
N LYS A 2 -14.76 26.62 -48.50
CA LYS A 2 -14.68 26.28 -47.06
C LYS A 2 -13.23 26.01 -46.60
N GLY A 3 -12.85 26.55 -45.45
CA GLY A 3 -11.58 26.22 -44.78
C GLY A 3 -11.59 24.78 -44.27
N LEU A 4 -10.52 24.03 -44.56
CA LEU A 4 -10.28 22.70 -44.01
C LEU A 4 -9.76 22.83 -42.58
N GLY A 5 -10.62 22.58 -41.59
CA GLY A 5 -10.19 22.26 -40.24
C GLY A 5 -9.70 20.82 -40.17
N ILE A 6 -8.41 20.63 -39.93
CA ILE A 6 -7.82 19.33 -39.61
C ILE A 6 -8.39 18.90 -38.25
N ARG A 7 -9.26 17.90 -38.26
CA ARG A 7 -9.74 17.24 -37.03
C ARG A 7 -8.59 16.42 -36.46
N GLY A 8 -8.02 16.88 -35.34
CA GLY A 8 -7.03 16.14 -34.56
C GLY A 8 -7.55 14.76 -34.15
N GLY A 9 -6.72 13.74 -34.35
CA GLY A 9 -7.03 12.34 -34.08
C GLY A 9 -6.81 11.95 -32.62
N ASP A 10 -7.78 12.23 -31.76
CA ASP A 10 -7.82 11.71 -30.38
C ASP A 10 -8.27 10.23 -30.30
N ARG A 11 -8.02 9.43 -31.36
CA ARG A 11 -8.50 8.05 -31.46
C ARG A 11 -7.45 6.98 -31.15
N GLU A 12 -6.19 7.36 -30.95
CA GLU A 12 -5.07 6.42 -30.77
C GLU A 12 -4.53 6.37 -29.34
N ILE A 13 -5.40 6.52 -28.33
CA ILE A 13 -5.03 6.22 -26.95
C ILE A 13 -5.66 4.88 -26.57
N PRO A 14 -4.89 3.77 -26.58
CA PRO A 14 -5.34 2.50 -26.02
C PRO A 14 -5.51 2.69 -24.51
N THR A 15 -6.74 2.96 -24.08
CA THR A 15 -7.09 2.97 -22.66
C THR A 15 -7.11 1.53 -22.16
N LYS A 16 -5.96 1.05 -21.69
CA LYS A 16 -5.87 -0.25 -21.02
C LYS A 16 -6.77 -0.18 -19.78
N ARG A 17 -7.99 -0.73 -19.87
CA ARG A 17 -8.87 -0.91 -18.72
C ARG A 17 -8.16 -1.88 -17.79
N LYS A 18 -7.46 -1.34 -16.78
CA LYS A 18 -7.01 -2.13 -15.63
C LYS A 18 -8.28 -2.73 -15.05
N SER A 19 -8.51 -4.03 -15.25
CA SER A 19 -9.56 -4.71 -14.50
C SER A 19 -9.17 -4.52 -13.05
N SER A 20 -9.95 -3.71 -12.33
CA SER A 20 -9.71 -3.55 -10.91
C SER A 20 -9.91 -4.95 -10.32
N LYS A 21 -8.83 -5.65 -10.00
CA LYS A 21 -8.86 -6.95 -9.31
C LYS A 21 -9.51 -6.84 -7.91
N ASN A 22 -10.00 -5.65 -7.57
CA ASN A 22 -10.80 -5.29 -6.41
C ASN A 22 -12.23 -5.84 -6.43
N THR A 23 -12.64 -6.63 -7.44
CA THR A 23 -13.94 -7.33 -7.41
C THR A 23 -14.02 -8.39 -6.32
N LYS A 24 -12.88 -8.87 -5.81
CA LYS A 24 -12.87 -9.80 -4.68
C LYS A 24 -13.19 -9.06 -3.39
N ARG A 25 -14.33 -9.46 -2.81
CA ARG A 25 -14.79 -9.01 -1.50
C ARG A 25 -13.67 -9.20 -0.46
N PRO A 26 -13.31 -8.14 0.31
CA PRO A 26 -12.27 -8.27 1.32
C PRO A 26 -12.62 -9.36 2.34
N PRO A 27 -11.64 -10.07 2.91
CA PRO A 27 -11.88 -11.18 3.83
C PRO A 27 -12.77 -10.81 5.02
N TRP A 28 -12.69 -9.56 5.51
CA TRP A 28 -13.42 -9.07 6.68
C TRP A 28 -14.86 -8.70 6.39
N MET A 29 -15.28 -8.68 5.12
CA MET A 29 -16.57 -8.14 4.73
C MET A 29 -17.60 -9.27 4.65
N ASN A 30 -18.31 -9.55 5.74
CA ASN A 30 -19.44 -10.50 5.76
C ASN A 30 -20.77 -9.83 5.36
N LYS A 31 -21.85 -10.60 5.14
CA LYS A 31 -23.18 -10.08 4.70
C LYS A 31 -23.75 -9.06 5.68
N GLU A 32 -23.57 -9.27 6.98
CA GLU A 32 -24.07 -8.40 8.05
C GLU A 32 -23.38 -7.03 8.04
N LEU A 33 -22.04 -7.00 7.95
CA LEU A 33 -21.24 -5.77 7.86
C LEU A 33 -21.59 -4.99 6.60
N LEU A 34 -21.88 -5.68 5.50
CA LEU A 34 -22.38 -5.03 4.30
C LEU A 34 -23.73 -4.35 4.56
N GLY A 35 -24.62 -5.00 5.30
CA GLY A 35 -25.87 -4.40 5.80
C GLY A 35 -25.61 -3.13 6.62
N LYS A 36 -24.65 -3.15 7.56
CA LYS A 36 -24.26 -1.96 8.35
C LYS A 36 -23.68 -0.84 7.49
N VAL A 37 -22.87 -1.18 6.48
CA VAL A 37 -22.34 -0.19 5.52
C VAL A 37 -23.46 0.43 4.69
N LYS A 38 -24.47 -0.36 4.28
CA LYS A 38 -25.68 0.14 3.62
C LYS A 38 -26.50 1.04 4.53
N GLN A 39 -26.77 0.62 5.78
CA GLN A 39 -27.46 1.43 6.79
C GLN A 39 -26.79 2.79 6.99
N LYS A 40 -25.45 2.81 7.07
CA LYS A 40 -24.68 4.06 7.12
C LYS A 40 -24.91 4.95 5.89
N LYS A 41 -25.00 4.37 4.69
CA LYS A 41 -25.26 5.10 3.44
C LYS A 41 -26.67 5.66 3.40
N GLU A 42 -27.66 4.90 3.85
CA GLU A 42 -29.05 5.36 3.95
C GLU A 42 -29.21 6.46 5.01
N ALA A 43 -28.58 6.31 6.17
CA ALA A 43 -28.57 7.35 7.20
C ALA A 43 -27.95 8.66 6.68
N TYR A 44 -26.91 8.60 5.85
CA TYR A 44 -26.35 9.78 5.18
C TYR A 44 -27.35 10.42 4.22
N ARG A 45 -28.07 9.62 3.42
CA ARG A 45 -29.10 10.13 2.49
C ARG A 45 -30.24 10.81 3.27
N GLY A 46 -30.75 10.15 4.30
CA GLY A 46 -31.83 10.66 5.14
C GLY A 46 -31.42 11.94 5.88
N TRP A 47 -30.21 11.99 6.44
CA TRP A 47 -29.69 13.21 7.06
C TRP A 47 -29.56 14.35 6.04
N LYS A 48 -29.06 14.06 4.84
CA LYS A 48 -28.91 15.08 3.79
C LYS A 48 -30.25 15.63 3.30
N GLN A 49 -31.32 14.83 3.41
CA GLN A 49 -32.70 15.20 3.07
C GLN A 49 -33.49 15.77 4.26
N GLY A 50 -32.88 15.90 5.45
CA GLY A 50 -33.55 16.41 6.65
C GLY A 50 -34.49 15.40 7.34
N GLN A 51 -34.51 14.14 6.90
CA GLN A 51 -35.36 13.08 7.44
C GLN A 51 -34.78 12.39 8.68
N VAL A 52 -33.47 12.54 8.91
CA VAL A 52 -32.75 11.88 10.02
C VAL A 52 -32.03 12.95 10.82
N ALA A 53 -32.18 12.91 12.15
CA ALA A 53 -31.49 13.83 13.03
C ALA A 53 -29.97 13.59 12.98
N TRP A 54 -29.18 14.66 13.15
CA TRP A 54 -27.72 14.56 13.13
C TRP A 54 -27.16 13.57 14.15
N GLY A 55 -27.78 13.49 15.34
CA GLY A 55 -27.41 12.54 16.40
C GLY A 55 -27.50 11.09 15.96
N GLU A 56 -28.65 10.69 15.40
CA GLU A 56 -28.92 9.32 14.92
C GLU A 56 -27.99 8.92 13.77
N TYR A 57 -27.74 9.84 12.83
CA TYR A 57 -26.77 9.64 11.76
C TYR A 57 -25.37 9.38 12.33
N ARG A 58 -24.93 10.23 13.26
CA ARG A 58 -23.59 10.14 13.86
C ARG A 58 -23.41 8.83 14.63
N GLU A 59 -24.42 8.39 15.36
CA GLU A 59 -24.42 7.10 16.05
C GLU A 59 -24.34 5.92 15.07
N THR A 60 -25.17 5.93 14.03
CA THR A 60 -25.16 4.91 12.98
C THR A 60 -23.79 4.80 12.30
N VAL A 61 -23.16 5.95 12.00
CA VAL A 61 -21.82 6.00 11.43
C VAL A 61 -20.78 5.45 12.39
N ARG A 62 -20.83 5.82 13.68
CA ARG A 62 -19.91 5.32 14.70
C ARG A 62 -20.02 3.81 14.86
N ALA A 63 -21.24 3.30 15.03
CA ALA A 63 -21.51 1.87 15.17
C ALA A 63 -21.02 1.08 13.94
N ALA A 64 -21.33 1.54 12.73
CA ALA A 64 -20.88 0.89 11.49
C ALA A 64 -19.35 0.88 11.36
N ARG A 65 -18.68 2.00 11.70
CA ARG A 65 -17.20 2.08 11.69
C ARG A 65 -16.60 1.11 12.70
N GLU A 66 -17.17 1.04 13.90
CA GLU A 66 -16.69 0.19 14.97
C GLU A 66 -16.78 -1.29 14.61
N GLN A 67 -17.90 -1.72 14.06
CA GLN A 67 -18.08 -3.09 13.58
C GLN A 67 -17.08 -3.46 12.48
N VAL A 68 -16.81 -2.54 11.55
CA VAL A 68 -15.80 -2.76 10.51
C VAL A 68 -14.39 -2.85 11.11
N ARG A 69 -14.05 -2.05 12.13
CA ARG A 69 -12.75 -2.14 12.81
C ARG A 69 -12.60 -3.48 13.52
N LYS A 70 -13.61 -3.92 14.28
CA LYS A 70 -13.61 -5.22 14.97
C LYS A 70 -13.45 -6.37 13.98
N ALA A 71 -14.19 -6.37 12.88
CA ALA A 71 -14.09 -7.41 11.86
C ALA A 71 -12.71 -7.48 11.20
N LYS A 72 -12.08 -6.32 10.94
CA LYS A 72 -10.71 -6.28 10.43
C LYS A 72 -9.71 -6.83 11.45
N ALA A 73 -9.80 -6.37 12.69
CA ALA A 73 -8.94 -6.80 13.78
C ALA A 73 -9.05 -8.31 14.01
N LEU A 74 -10.25 -8.88 14.01
CA LEU A 74 -10.46 -10.33 14.17
C LEU A 74 -9.72 -11.14 13.09
N ILE A 75 -9.75 -10.68 11.84
CA ILE A 75 -9.01 -11.33 10.76
C ILE A 75 -7.52 -11.18 10.94
N GLU A 76 -7.03 -9.98 11.26
CA GLU A 76 -5.61 -9.74 11.49
C GLU A 76 -5.09 -10.59 12.67
N ILE A 77 -5.86 -10.73 13.75
CA ILE A 77 -5.57 -11.62 14.88
C ILE A 77 -5.52 -13.08 14.42
N SER A 78 -6.52 -13.56 13.65
CA SER A 78 -6.48 -14.93 13.12
C SER A 78 -5.25 -15.18 12.26
N LEU A 79 -4.88 -14.20 11.42
CA LEU A 79 -3.72 -14.31 10.55
C LEU A 79 -2.41 -14.33 11.33
N ALA A 80 -2.31 -13.53 12.39
CA ALA A 80 -1.13 -13.48 13.26
C ALA A 80 -0.93 -14.79 14.04
N ARG A 81 -2.03 -15.37 14.55
CA ARG A 81 -2.02 -16.67 15.24
C ARG A 81 -1.57 -17.79 14.30
N ASP A 82 -2.10 -17.81 13.08
CA ASP A 82 -1.84 -18.88 12.11
C ASP A 82 -0.54 -18.68 11.31
N VAL A 83 0.33 -17.70 11.65
CA VAL A 83 1.55 -17.42 10.87
C VAL A 83 2.45 -18.65 10.80
N LYS A 84 2.61 -19.37 11.91
CA LYS A 84 3.50 -20.53 11.98
C LYS A 84 3.05 -21.64 11.03
N ASP A 85 1.75 -21.91 11.01
CA ASP A 85 1.16 -23.01 10.24
C ASP A 85 0.86 -22.61 8.79
N ASN A 86 0.55 -21.34 8.53
CA ASN A 86 0.12 -20.85 7.22
C ASN A 86 0.70 -19.48 6.86
N LYS A 87 2.04 -19.42 6.77
CA LYS A 87 2.82 -18.25 6.32
C LYS A 87 2.26 -17.63 5.03
N LYS A 88 1.85 -18.45 4.05
CA LYS A 88 1.32 -17.99 2.75
C LYS A 88 0.07 -17.12 2.91
N ARG A 89 -0.85 -17.47 3.82
CA ARG A 89 -2.09 -16.71 4.05
C ARG A 89 -1.80 -15.32 4.62
N PHE A 90 -0.85 -15.23 5.55
CA PHE A 90 -0.40 -13.97 6.15
C PHE A 90 0.26 -13.06 5.11
N TYR A 91 1.28 -13.54 4.40
CA TYR A 91 1.98 -12.72 3.39
C TYR A 91 1.07 -12.33 2.22
N ARG A 92 0.11 -13.17 1.84
CA ARG A 92 -0.93 -12.81 0.85
C ARG A 92 -1.83 -11.68 1.35
N TYR A 93 -2.19 -11.67 2.63
CA TYR A 93 -2.97 -10.57 3.21
C TYR A 93 -2.15 -9.27 3.23
N VAL A 94 -0.89 -9.33 3.66
CA VAL A 94 0.04 -8.18 3.69
C VAL A 94 0.27 -7.62 2.28
N SER A 95 0.57 -8.47 1.30
CA SER A 95 0.78 -8.04 -0.08
C SER A 95 -0.47 -7.46 -0.71
N ASN A 96 -1.66 -7.98 -0.39
CA ASN A 96 -2.92 -7.39 -0.84
C ASN A 96 -3.24 -6.04 -0.16
N LYS A 97 -2.69 -5.77 1.03
CA LYS A 97 -2.85 -4.49 1.76
C LYS A 97 -1.83 -3.43 1.29
N ARG A 98 -0.66 -3.85 0.79
CA ARG A 98 0.33 -3.01 0.10
C ARG A 98 -0.25 -2.65 -1.27
N ARG A 99 -1.00 -1.54 -1.33
CA ARG A 99 -1.96 -1.12 -2.38
C ARG A 99 -1.44 -1.01 -3.83
N THR A 100 -0.18 -1.32 -4.12
CA THR A 100 0.39 -1.12 -5.44
C THR A 100 1.32 -2.29 -5.76
N ARG A 101 1.07 -2.99 -6.87
CA ARG A 101 2.22 -3.42 -7.66
C ARG A 101 2.80 -2.14 -8.21
N GLU A 102 3.89 -1.67 -7.59
CA GLU A 102 4.77 -0.66 -8.17
C GLU A 102 5.28 -1.25 -9.48
N ASN A 103 4.52 -1.07 -10.54
CA ASN A 103 5.02 -1.29 -11.88
C ASN A 103 5.44 0.08 -12.36
N VAL A 104 6.67 0.17 -12.82
CA VAL A 104 7.14 1.32 -13.59
C VAL A 104 6.14 1.54 -14.73
N GLY A 105 5.69 2.80 -14.89
CA GLY A 105 4.83 3.19 -15.99
C GLY A 105 5.47 2.87 -17.34
N PRO A 106 4.74 3.03 -18.46
CA PRO A 106 5.38 3.01 -19.76
C PRO A 106 6.56 4.00 -19.77
N LEU A 107 7.72 3.54 -20.23
CA LEU A 107 8.90 4.39 -20.40
C LEU A 107 9.05 4.72 -21.88
N GLN A 108 9.69 5.83 -22.20
CA GLN A 108 10.05 6.17 -23.57
C GLN A 108 11.50 5.73 -23.80
N ASN A 109 11.75 4.95 -24.86
CA ASN A 109 13.11 4.60 -25.25
C ASN A 109 13.75 5.76 -26.04
N GLU A 110 15.03 5.60 -26.40
CA GLU A 110 15.77 6.59 -27.19
C GLU A 110 15.16 6.84 -28.58
N THR A 111 14.49 5.83 -29.14
CA THR A 111 13.77 5.90 -30.42
C THR A 111 12.44 6.66 -30.33
N GLY A 112 11.98 6.99 -29.12
CA GLY A 112 10.72 7.69 -28.86
C GLY A 112 9.50 6.79 -28.66
N ASP A 113 9.67 5.46 -28.71
CA ASP A 113 8.60 4.47 -28.54
C ASP A 113 8.26 4.23 -27.06
N LEU A 114 6.98 3.97 -26.79
CA LEU A 114 6.49 3.65 -25.45
C LEU A 114 6.70 2.17 -25.12
N VAL A 115 7.67 1.91 -24.26
CA VAL A 115 8.03 0.60 -23.74
C VAL A 115 7.11 0.21 -22.60
N THR A 116 6.41 -0.91 -22.75
CA THR A 116 5.45 -1.41 -21.74
C THR A 116 5.85 -2.74 -21.10
N GLN A 117 6.77 -3.49 -21.72
CA GLN A 117 7.31 -4.75 -21.22
C GLN A 117 8.42 -4.51 -20.18
N ASP A 118 8.41 -5.28 -19.09
CA ASP A 118 9.28 -5.00 -17.94
C ASP A 118 10.78 -5.26 -18.22
N MET A 119 11.10 -6.16 -19.15
CA MET A 119 12.47 -6.44 -19.60
C MET A 119 13.07 -5.23 -20.34
N GLU A 120 12.36 -4.75 -21.36
CA GLU A 120 12.76 -3.58 -22.15
C GLU A 120 12.84 -2.30 -21.28
N LYS A 121 11.94 -2.14 -20.29
CA LYS A 121 12.04 -1.03 -19.34
C LYS A 121 13.31 -1.09 -18.50
N ALA A 122 13.77 -2.28 -18.14
CA ALA A 122 15.00 -2.45 -17.37
C ALA A 122 16.22 -2.06 -18.21
N GLU A 123 16.23 -2.40 -19.50
CA GLU A 123 17.26 -1.99 -20.46
C GLU A 123 17.31 -0.46 -20.60
N VAL A 124 16.18 0.19 -20.87
CA VAL A 124 16.09 1.67 -20.98
C VAL A 124 16.60 2.37 -19.71
N LEU A 125 16.26 1.85 -18.53
CA LEU A 125 16.76 2.39 -17.27
C LEU A 125 18.26 2.15 -17.10
N ASN A 126 18.76 0.97 -17.45
CA ASN A 126 20.17 0.62 -17.35
C ASN A 126 21.02 1.52 -18.26
N ASP A 127 20.59 1.74 -19.50
CA ASP A 127 21.26 2.60 -20.47
C ASP A 127 21.26 4.06 -20.01
N PHE A 128 20.14 4.54 -19.46
CA PHE A 128 20.05 5.86 -18.84
C PHE A 128 21.03 6.01 -17.67
N PHE A 129 21.09 5.03 -16.76
CA PHE A 129 22.03 5.06 -15.64
C PHE A 129 23.48 5.01 -16.12
N ALA A 130 23.81 4.18 -17.11
CA ALA A 130 25.16 4.11 -17.68
C ALA A 130 25.57 5.44 -18.33
N SER A 131 24.65 6.08 -19.06
CA SER A 131 24.85 7.39 -19.69
C SER A 131 25.09 8.51 -18.66
N VAL A 132 24.30 8.54 -17.58
CA VAL A 132 24.46 9.51 -16.49
C VAL A 132 25.71 9.25 -15.63
N CYS A 133 26.14 7.99 -15.52
CA CYS A 133 27.24 7.56 -14.65
C CYS A 133 28.64 7.68 -15.30
N ASN A 134 28.76 8.31 -16.46
CA ASN A 134 30.02 8.41 -17.17
C ASN A 134 30.98 9.43 -16.51
N GLY A 135 31.82 8.93 -15.59
CA GLY A 135 33.16 9.48 -15.33
C GLY A 135 33.49 9.92 -13.90
N LYS A 136 32.61 9.81 -12.90
CA LYS A 136 32.93 10.26 -11.52
C LYS A 136 32.54 9.31 -10.38
N CYS A 137 31.79 8.24 -10.65
CA CYS A 137 31.32 7.32 -9.59
C CYS A 137 32.29 6.17 -9.30
N LEU A 138 33.40 6.05 -10.06
CA LEU A 138 34.35 4.94 -9.95
C LEU A 138 35.33 5.06 -8.77
N SER A 139 35.27 6.10 -7.94
CA SER A 139 36.18 6.23 -6.80
C SER A 139 35.80 5.42 -5.56
N HIS A 140 34.64 4.75 -5.54
CA HIS A 140 34.24 3.90 -4.40
C HIS A 140 34.07 2.40 -4.69
N THR A 141 34.38 1.92 -5.90
CA THR A 141 34.34 0.46 -6.20
C THR A 141 35.70 -0.06 -6.63
N ALA A 142 36.70 0.16 -5.79
CA ALA A 142 37.99 -0.49 -5.91
C ALA A 142 38.39 -1.10 -4.58
N GLN A 143 37.50 -1.89 -3.94
CA GLN A 143 37.84 -3.01 -3.04
C GLN A 143 36.60 -3.88 -2.79
N VAL A 144 36.21 -4.74 -3.74
CA VAL A 144 35.66 -6.07 -3.42
C VAL A 144 36.03 -7.02 -4.57
N ALA A 145 37.24 -7.54 -4.51
CA ALA A 145 37.59 -8.80 -5.14
C ALA A 145 37.94 -9.76 -4.01
N GLU A 146 36.95 -10.49 -3.52
CA GLU A 146 37.05 -11.92 -3.18
C GLU A 146 35.66 -12.41 -2.76
N GLY A 147 35.20 -13.46 -3.42
CA GLY A 147 33.94 -14.12 -3.10
C GLY A 147 33.97 -14.64 -1.67
N ARG A 148 33.00 -14.20 -0.86
CA ARG A 148 32.59 -14.96 0.32
C ARG A 148 31.24 -15.60 0.03
N ASP A 149 31.29 -16.92 0.06
CA ASP A 149 30.17 -17.83 0.22
C ASP A 149 29.24 -17.34 1.36
N TRP A 150 27.96 -17.15 1.05
CA TRP A 150 26.95 -16.58 1.94
C TRP A 150 26.26 -17.64 2.81
N GLU A 151 26.73 -18.89 2.86
CA GLU A 151 26.05 -19.92 3.65
C GLU A 151 26.48 -20.05 5.12
N ASN A 152 27.43 -19.24 5.63
CA ASN A 152 27.87 -19.34 7.03
C ASN A 152 28.06 -18.00 7.77
N ALA A 153 27.20 -17.01 7.52
CA ALA A 153 27.18 -15.81 8.36
C ALA A 153 26.39 -16.08 9.66
N GLU A 154 27.10 -16.37 10.75
CA GLU A 154 26.52 -16.31 12.09
C GLU A 154 26.06 -14.87 12.40
N PRO A 155 24.87 -14.68 12.99
CA PRO A 155 24.39 -13.36 13.36
C PRO A 155 25.27 -12.78 14.47
N PRO A 156 25.51 -11.45 14.48
CA PRO A 156 26.26 -10.83 15.55
C PRO A 156 25.50 -11.00 16.87
N THR A 157 26.09 -11.76 17.78
CA THR A 157 25.65 -11.89 19.18
C THR A 157 25.72 -10.51 19.83
N VAL A 158 24.56 -9.84 19.93
CA VAL A 158 24.44 -8.64 20.74
C VAL A 158 24.44 -9.08 22.20
N GLY A 159 25.47 -8.66 22.96
CA GLY A 159 25.57 -8.93 24.39
C GLY A 159 24.41 -8.30 25.15
N GLU A 160 23.90 -9.02 26.15
CA GLU A 160 22.64 -8.75 26.87
C GLU A 160 22.65 -7.52 27.80
N ASP A 161 23.62 -6.60 27.72
CA ASP A 161 23.84 -5.58 28.76
C ASP A 161 23.48 -4.13 28.39
N GLN A 162 22.62 -3.90 27.40
CA GLN A 162 22.08 -2.55 27.14
C GLN A 162 20.57 -2.55 26.86
N VAL A 163 19.79 -3.10 27.79
CA VAL A 163 18.32 -2.89 27.83
C VAL A 163 17.89 -2.48 29.23
N ARG A 164 18.49 -1.42 29.79
CA ARG A 164 18.00 -0.81 31.04
C ARG A 164 18.18 0.70 31.08
N GLU A 165 17.60 1.43 30.12
CA GLU A 165 17.40 2.88 30.33
C GLU A 165 16.28 3.54 29.52
N ILE A 166 15.11 2.91 29.35
CA ILE A 166 13.88 3.65 28.96
C ILE A 166 12.64 3.14 29.72
N SER A 167 12.82 2.71 30.96
CA SER A 167 11.70 2.42 31.87
C SER A 167 11.82 3.27 33.13
N LYS A 168 11.38 4.52 33.03
CA LYS A 168 10.93 5.30 34.19
C LYS A 168 9.62 6.00 33.79
N GLU A 169 8.50 5.35 34.10
CA GLU A 169 7.33 6.12 34.52
C GLU A 169 7.62 6.70 35.91
N PRO A 170 7.06 7.87 36.22
CA PRO A 170 6.44 8.00 37.52
C PRO A 170 4.93 8.20 37.40
N GLU A 171 4.19 7.27 38.00
CA GLU A 171 2.81 7.47 38.41
C GLU A 171 2.69 8.68 39.37
N GLY A 172 1.65 9.48 39.16
CA GLY A 172 0.73 9.89 40.23
C GLY A 172 1.10 11.10 41.09
N ALA A 173 0.46 12.24 40.81
CA ALA A 173 -0.16 13.06 41.86
C ALA A 173 -1.34 13.87 41.29
N ARG A 174 -2.39 13.95 42.10
CA ARG A 174 -3.78 14.29 41.79
C ARG A 174 -4.10 15.70 42.36
N VAL A 175 -4.98 16.44 41.68
CA VAL A 175 -5.91 17.53 42.13
C VAL A 175 -5.37 18.80 42.82
N HIS A 176 -5.69 20.01 42.28
CA HIS A 176 -6.76 20.92 42.76
C HIS A 176 -6.73 22.35 42.18
N GLY A 177 -7.93 22.84 41.80
CA GLY A 177 -8.42 24.23 41.90
C GLY A 177 -7.87 25.25 40.88
N THR A 178 -8.64 26.15 40.27
CA THR A 178 -10.03 26.62 40.43
C THR A 178 -10.55 27.03 39.07
#